data_AF-A0AAC8Q6R8-F1
#
_entry.id   AF-A0AAC8Q6R8-F1
#
_cell.length_a   1.000
_cell.length_b   1.000
_cell.length_c   1.000
_cell.angle_alpha   90.00
_cell.angle_beta   90.00
_cell.angle_gamma   90.00
#
_symmetry.space_group_name_H-M   'P 1'
#
loop_
_entity.id
_entity.type
_entity.pdbx_description
1 polymer ?
#
loop_
_entity_poly.entity_id
_entity_poly.type
_entity_poly.pdbx_seq_one_letter_code
_entity_poly.pdbx_strand_id
1 'polypeptide(L)'
;MTLCHIPPGNPANAHTLTVGESAVRAHLRHGDTRGACEGTDAGTPDGDGGTGAPDAGGSDSPPDAGSVCAPAGAGCGADVSCCSGLQCAAGLCTIILN
;
A
#
# COMPACT_ATOMS: atom_id res chain seq x y z
N MET A 1 -4.35 16.32 2.95
CA MET A 1 -3.27 17.32 2.81
C MET A 1 -2.23 16.77 1.85
N THR A 2 -1.77 17.56 0.89
CA THR A 2 -0.78 17.13 -0.12
C THR A 2 0.63 17.48 0.33
N LEU A 3 1.54 16.52 0.26
CA LEU A 3 2.96 16.64 0.60
C LEU A 3 3.84 16.04 -0.51
N CYS A 4 5.05 16.58 -0.66
CA CYS A 4 6.10 15.96 -1.45
C CYS A 4 6.94 15.14 -0.49
N HIS A 5 6.85 13.82 -0.62
CA HIS A 5 7.58 12.90 0.23
C HIS A 5 8.97 12.64 -0.30
N ILE A 6 9.97 12.73 0.56
CA ILE A 6 11.38 12.58 0.21
C ILE A 6 11.97 11.50 1.11
N PRO A 7 12.13 10.26 0.61
CA PRO A 7 12.63 9.15 1.41
C PRO A 7 14.04 9.41 1.97
N PRO A 8 14.29 9.13 3.26
CA PRO A 8 15.63 9.22 3.82
C PRO A 8 16.62 8.34 3.05
N GLY A 9 17.74 8.93 2.63
CA GLY A 9 18.78 8.23 1.86
C GLY A 9 18.47 8.03 0.37
N ASN A 10 17.29 8.41 -0.12
CA ASN A 10 16.94 8.34 -1.54
C ASN A 10 16.08 9.53 -2.00
N PRO A 11 16.66 10.74 -2.08
CA PRO A 11 15.95 11.94 -2.48
C PRO A 11 15.50 11.92 -3.95
N ALA A 12 16.08 11.05 -4.79
CA ALA A 12 15.69 10.90 -6.19
C ALA A 12 14.30 10.23 -6.34
N ASN A 13 13.84 9.51 -5.32
CA ASN A 13 12.52 8.88 -5.28
C ASN A 13 11.47 9.78 -4.61
N ALA A 14 11.59 11.09 -4.77
CA ALA A 14 10.59 12.03 -4.28
C ALA A 14 9.28 11.86 -5.06
N HIS A 15 8.14 11.83 -4.37
CA HIS A 15 6.83 11.71 -5.01
C HIS A 15 5.73 12.38 -4.20
N THR A 16 4.68 12.80 -4.92
CA THR A 16 3.54 13.50 -4.34
C THR A 16 2.59 12.52 -3.67
N LEU A 17 2.19 12.81 -2.44
CA LEU A 17 1.24 11.98 -1.70
C LEU A 17 0.26 12.79 -0.87
N THR A 18 -0.93 12.22 -0.69
CA THR A 18 -2.02 12.83 0.08
C THR A 18 -2.19 12.08 1.38
N VAL A 19 -1.96 12.76 2.50
CA VAL A 19 -2.05 12.20 3.84
C VAL A 19 -3.10 12.93 4.69
N GLY A 20 -3.57 12.26 5.73
CA GLY A 20 -4.38 12.87 6.78
C GLY A 20 -3.59 13.93 7.57
N GLU A 21 -4.29 14.91 8.14
CA GLU A 21 -3.67 16.03 8.86
C GLU A 21 -2.82 15.58 10.05
N SER A 22 -3.25 14.52 10.75
CA SER A 22 -2.51 13.90 11.85
C SER A 22 -1.13 13.38 11.45
N ALA A 23 -0.96 12.95 10.19
CA ALA A 23 0.28 12.38 9.69
C ALA A 23 1.28 13.45 9.23
N VAL A 24 0.83 14.68 8.94
CA VAL A 24 1.68 15.75 8.36
C VAL A 24 2.90 16.04 9.22
N ARG A 25 2.73 16.09 10.55
CA ARG A 25 3.84 16.40 11.47
C ARG A 25 4.97 15.37 11.42
N ALA A 26 4.63 14.09 11.22
CA ALA A 26 5.62 13.04 11.11
C ALA A 26 6.40 13.14 9.79
N HIS A 27 5.68 13.36 8.69
CA HIS A 27 6.24 13.54 7.34
C HIS A 27 7.23 14.73 7.30
N LEU A 28 6.84 15.89 7.84
CA LEU A 28 7.72 17.06 7.92
C LEU A 28 8.99 16.84 8.78
N ARG A 29 8.94 15.93 9.77
CA ARG A 29 10.13 15.58 10.58
C ARG A 29 11.13 14.72 9.81
N HIS A 30 10.70 14.03 8.77
CA HIS A 30 11.53 13.13 7.97
C HIS A 30 12.13 13.78 6.72
N GLY A 31 11.78 15.04 6.43
CA GLY A 31 12.31 15.79 5.30
C GLY A 31 11.29 16.12 4.22
N ASP A 32 10.03 15.71 4.40
CA ASP A 32 8.97 16.00 3.43
C ASP A 32 8.61 17.49 3.41
N THR A 33 8.11 17.96 2.27
CA THR A 33 7.70 19.35 2.10
C THR A 33 6.20 19.46 1.85
N ARG A 34 5.63 20.64 2.13
CA ARG A 34 4.20 20.91 1.87
C ARG A 34 3.99 21.19 0.39
N GLY A 35 2.91 20.63 -0.17
CA GLY A 35 2.57 20.76 -1.58
C GLY A 35 3.00 19.55 -2.41
N ALA A 36 2.80 19.61 -3.73
CA ALA A 36 3.28 18.57 -4.64
C ALA A 36 4.79 18.70 -4.89
N CYS A 37 5.43 17.64 -5.37
CA CYS A 37 6.83 17.70 -5.79
C CYS A 37 7.00 18.53 -7.08
N GLU A 38 8.09 19.28 -7.19
CA GLU A 38 8.44 19.97 -8.44
C GLU A 38 8.62 18.94 -9.56
N GLY A 39 7.97 19.17 -10.70
CA GLY A 39 7.95 18.23 -11.84
C GLY A 39 6.87 17.15 -11.77
N THR A 40 6.09 17.08 -10.68
CA THR A 40 4.73 16.55 -10.76
C THR A 40 3.88 17.70 -11.28
N ASP A 41 3.76 17.81 -12.61
CA ASP A 41 2.67 18.56 -13.21
C ASP A 41 1.40 18.20 -12.45
N ALA A 42 0.65 19.22 -12.04
CA ALA A 42 -0.63 19.06 -11.39
C ALA A 42 -1.52 18.21 -12.30
N GLY A 43 -1.48 16.88 -12.11
CA GLY A 43 -2.57 16.01 -12.44
C GLY A 43 -3.71 16.54 -11.60
N THR A 44 -4.56 17.33 -12.26
CA THR A 44 -5.88 17.72 -11.79
C THR A 44 -6.44 16.57 -10.97
N PRO A 45 -7.02 16.78 -9.78
CA PRO A 45 -7.96 15.81 -9.28
C PRO A 45 -9.08 15.80 -10.32
N ASP A 46 -9.02 14.87 -11.28
CA ASP A 46 -10.18 14.41 -12.01
C ASP A 46 -11.10 13.85 -10.92
N GLY A 47 -11.94 14.75 -10.41
CA GLY A 47 -13.05 14.41 -9.57
C GLY A 47 -14.02 13.66 -10.45
N ASP A 48 -13.88 12.33 -10.50
CA ASP A 48 -15.00 11.48 -10.79
C ASP A 48 -15.95 11.55 -9.58
N GLY A 49 -16.79 12.58 -9.62
CA GLY A 49 -18.02 12.65 -8.86
C GLY A 49 -18.91 11.47 -9.26
N GLY A 50 -18.70 10.33 -8.61
CA GLY A 50 -19.61 9.22 -8.64
C GLY A 50 -20.88 9.56 -7.87
N THR A 51 -21.83 10.27 -8.50
CA THR A 51 -23.23 10.19 -8.09
C THR A 51 -23.80 8.88 -8.62
N GLY A 52 -23.44 7.77 -7.95
CA GLY A 52 -24.08 6.47 -8.09
C GLY A 52 -24.94 6.21 -6.86
N ALA A 53 -26.21 5.90 -7.08
CA ALA A 53 -27.21 5.53 -6.06
C ALA A 53 -26.74 4.35 -5.19
N PRO A 54 -27.34 4.11 -3.99
CA PRO A 54 -26.85 3.09 -3.07
C PRO A 54 -27.12 1.69 -3.63
N ASP A 55 -26.08 1.03 -4.11
CA ASP A 55 -26.10 -0.41 -4.30
C ASP A 55 -26.03 -1.08 -2.93
N ALA A 56 -27.21 -1.50 -2.46
CA ALA A 56 -27.34 -2.50 -1.42
C ALA A 56 -26.71 -3.81 -1.94
N GLY A 57 -25.46 -4.06 -1.57
CA GLY A 57 -24.72 -5.27 -1.91
C GLY A 57 -23.62 -5.50 -0.88
N GLY A 58 -23.97 -6.18 0.21
CA GLY A 58 -23.11 -6.33 1.37
C GLY A 58 -21.84 -7.14 1.13
N SER A 59 -20.82 -6.85 1.92
CA SER A 59 -20.43 -7.72 3.03
C SER A 59 -19.44 -6.95 3.90
N ASP A 60 -19.80 -6.82 5.16
CA ASP A 60 -18.91 -6.51 6.27
C ASP A 60 -17.66 -7.40 6.20
N SER A 61 -16.62 -6.91 5.51
CA SER A 61 -15.28 -7.45 5.63
C SER A 61 -14.60 -6.65 6.74
N PRO A 62 -14.48 -7.18 7.98
CA PRO A 62 -13.64 -6.54 8.97
C PRO A 62 -12.20 -6.50 8.44
N PRO A 63 -11.43 -5.42 8.70
CA PRO A 63 -10.00 -5.43 8.45
C PRO A 63 -9.36 -6.40 9.45
N ASP A 64 -8.44 -7.23 8.96
CA ASP A 64 -7.51 -8.00 9.77
C ASP A 64 -8.09 -9.17 10.61
N ALA A 65 -8.55 -10.22 9.92
CA ALA A 65 -8.19 -11.57 10.33
C ALA A 65 -7.19 -12.10 9.30
N GLY A 66 -5.95 -12.35 9.74
CA GLY A 66 -4.82 -12.65 8.89
C GLY A 66 -5.11 -13.68 7.80
N SER A 67 -4.45 -13.52 6.65
CA SER A 67 -4.39 -14.57 5.65
C SER A 67 -4.05 -15.90 6.34
N VAL A 68 -4.97 -16.86 6.31
CA VAL A 68 -4.81 -18.19 6.94
C VAL A 68 -3.59 -18.93 6.39
N CYS A 69 -3.08 -18.48 5.25
CA CYS A 69 -1.90 -18.99 4.58
C CYS A 69 -1.21 -17.90 3.75
N ALA A 70 0.07 -18.11 3.41
CA ALA A 70 0.88 -17.21 2.60
C ALA A 70 0.71 -17.46 1.09
N PRO A 71 0.53 -16.41 0.27
CA PRO A 71 0.44 -16.52 -1.20
C PRO A 71 1.79 -16.79 -1.84
N ALA A 72 1.82 -17.04 -3.16
CA ALA A 72 3.06 -17.29 -3.89
C ALA A 72 4.02 -16.08 -3.77
N GLY A 73 5.29 -16.36 -3.50
CA GLY A 73 6.33 -15.36 -3.28
C GLY A 73 6.32 -14.71 -1.89
N ALA A 74 5.35 -15.02 -1.03
CA ALA A 74 5.37 -14.55 0.36
C ALA A 74 6.28 -15.42 1.24
N GLY A 75 6.75 -14.82 2.34
CA GLY A 75 7.58 -15.49 3.34
C GLY A 75 6.86 -16.68 3.99
N CYS A 76 7.59 -17.76 4.27
CA CYS A 76 7.07 -18.93 4.96
C CYS A 76 8.12 -19.51 5.93
N GLY A 77 7.64 -20.26 6.93
CA GLY A 77 8.48 -20.73 8.02
C GLY A 77 7.72 -21.55 9.05
N ALA A 78 8.19 -21.55 10.30
CA ALA A 78 7.58 -22.30 11.38
C ALA A 78 6.18 -21.77 11.78
N ASP A 79 5.93 -20.49 11.51
CA ASP A 79 4.74 -19.74 11.89
C ASP A 79 3.81 -19.40 10.71
N VAL A 80 4.30 -19.53 9.47
CA VAL A 80 3.53 -19.21 8.26
C VAL A 80 3.53 -20.39 7.28
N SER A 81 2.33 -20.94 7.06
CA SER A 81 2.08 -22.00 6.09
C SER A 81 1.66 -21.41 4.74
N CYS A 82 2.16 -21.99 3.64
CA CYS A 82 1.77 -21.58 2.30
C CYS A 82 0.35 -22.04 1.94
N CYS A 83 -0.33 -21.27 1.08
CA CYS A 83 -1.65 -21.65 0.61
C CYS A 83 -1.64 -22.93 -0.22
N SER A 84 -2.78 -23.62 -0.28
CA SER A 84 -2.92 -24.89 -1.01
C SER A 84 -2.32 -24.82 -2.42
N GLY A 85 -1.43 -25.76 -2.74
CA GLY A 85 -0.70 -25.81 -4.02
C GLY A 85 0.67 -25.12 -4.02
N LEU A 86 1.08 -24.53 -2.90
CA LEU A 86 2.39 -23.92 -2.71
C LEU A 86 3.21 -24.68 -1.65
N GLN A 87 4.52 -24.77 -1.87
CA GLN A 87 5.49 -25.29 -0.90
C GLN A 87 6.41 -24.20 -0.39
N CYS A 88 6.83 -24.32 0.87
CA CYS A 88 7.85 -23.44 1.42
C CYS A 88 9.23 -23.88 0.93
N ALA A 89 9.83 -23.07 0.05
CA ALA A 89 11.17 -23.29 -0.49
C ALA A 89 12.03 -22.05 -0.21
N ALA A 90 13.17 -22.25 0.47
CA ALA A 90 14.08 -21.17 0.87
C ALA A 90 13.40 -20.01 1.62
N GLY A 91 12.34 -20.31 2.40
CA GLY A 91 11.59 -19.32 3.15
C GLY A 91 10.58 -18.52 2.32
N LEU A 92 10.28 -18.95 1.09
CA LEU A 92 9.24 -18.37 0.24
C LEU A 92 8.25 -19.43 -0.26
N CYS A 93 6.98 -19.06 -0.40
CA CYS A 93 5.95 -19.93 -0.95
C CYS A 93 6.06 -20.02 -2.47
N THR A 94 6.35 -21.19 -3.02
CA THR A 94 6.51 -21.41 -4.46
C THR A 94 5.58 -22.49 -4.98
N ILE A 95 5.15 -22.39 -6.24
CA ILE A 95 4.34 -23.42 -6.91
C ILE A 95 5.19 -24.68 -7.10
N ILE A 96 4.66 -25.84 -6.72
CA ILE A 96 5.28 -27.11 -7.12
C ILE A 96 4.98 -27.33 -8.59
N LEU A 97 5.99 -27.24 -9.45
CA LEU A 97 5.93 -27.83 -10.78
C LEU A 97 6.31 -29.31 -10.60
N ASN A 98 5.32 -30.21 -10.69
CA ASN A 98 5.59 -31.66 -10.75
C ASN A 98 6.14 -32.05 -12.12
#